data_AF-B4D3B4-F1
#
_entry.id   AF-B4D3B4-F1
#
_cell.length_a   1.000
_cell.length_b   1.000
_cell.length_c   1.000
_cell.angle_alpha   90.00
_cell.angle_beta   90.00
_cell.angle_gamma   90.00
#
_symmetry.space_group_name_H-M   'P 1'
#
loop_
_entity.id
_entity.type
_entity.pdbx_description
1 polymer ?
#
loop_
_entity_poly.entity_id
_entity_poly.type
_entity_poly.pdbx_seq_one_letter_code
_entity_poly.pdbx_strand_id
1 'polypeptide(L)'
;MLKSCFSRLTKLSSGNRFLFPALLAALSPALALAEAPSGDVPPPWAYAVDPPGVKAPKDDGTLRHVPNSTLALTLSQVRDGFVAPDWHPDAHPPLAPIVAHGRKPEVMACGYCHRAEGTGGPENASVAGLPAAYIIQQMADFKSGARSTSMPERAPQKNMMALAKKLTPAEVEEAAAYFSSLKLRPIMRVIESDMVPETYVHGWHLANLDNGKKEPIGQRIIEMPEDLEQFVSRDAHSVFIAYVPPGSIEKGKVLATTGGGRTIQCTICHGPDLRGLSHIDTAAATGKVDASVASGFQGPIPGIAGRSPTYIVRQLFDIQHGVRAGAGTVLMKPTVEKLTMEDMIDLAAYASSLQP
;
A
#
# COMPACT_ATOMS: atom_id res chain seq x y z
N MET A 1 61.56 43.14 60.93
CA MET A 1 61.42 43.39 62.38
C MET A 1 60.07 44.04 62.64
N LEU A 2 59.14 43.22 63.17
CA LEU A 2 58.08 43.49 64.17
C LEU A 2 57.45 44.88 64.41
N LYS A 3 56.10 44.79 64.59
CA LYS A 3 55.13 45.62 65.36
C LYS A 3 54.40 46.71 64.55
N SER A 4 53.12 46.60 64.17
CA SER A 4 51.86 46.15 64.84
C SER A 4 51.47 46.96 66.08
N CYS A 5 50.27 47.55 66.08
CA CYS A 5 49.23 47.33 67.11
C CYS A 5 47.99 48.22 66.87
N PHE A 6 46.79 47.64 66.65
CA PHE A 6 45.66 47.47 67.62
C PHE A 6 44.84 48.76 67.84
N SER A 7 43.52 48.81 68.05
CA SER A 7 42.34 47.93 67.99
C SER A 7 41.15 48.77 68.52
N ARG A 8 39.90 48.45 68.17
CA ARG A 8 38.78 48.10 69.10
C ARG A 8 37.37 48.38 68.55
N LEU A 9 36.67 47.26 68.31
CA LEU A 9 35.32 46.86 68.74
C LEU A 9 34.31 47.89 69.31
N THR A 10 33.07 47.82 68.81
CA THR A 10 31.76 47.72 69.56
C THR A 10 30.63 47.46 68.55
N LYS A 11 30.04 46.26 68.49
CA LYS A 11 28.81 45.72 69.12
C LYS A 11 27.44 46.16 68.56
N LEU A 12 26.79 45.17 67.94
CA LEU A 12 25.36 44.78 67.87
C LEU A 12 24.28 45.70 67.27
N SER A 13 23.66 45.20 66.18
CA SER A 13 22.20 45.18 66.03
C SER A 13 21.74 44.01 65.14
N SER A 14 20.84 43.21 65.72
CA SER A 14 19.74 42.39 65.18
C SER A 14 19.74 41.79 63.75
N GLY A 15 19.23 40.55 63.65
CA GLY A 15 18.48 40.13 62.47
C GLY A 15 18.76 38.72 61.95
N ASN A 16 18.03 37.75 62.49
CA ASN A 16 17.95 36.34 62.06
C ASN A 16 17.66 36.21 60.53
N ARG A 17 18.47 35.47 59.77
CA ARG A 17 18.11 34.96 58.44
C ARG A 17 18.53 33.50 58.32
N PHE A 18 17.53 32.62 58.44
CA PHE A 18 17.62 31.21 58.06
C PHE A 18 17.67 31.06 56.54
N LEU A 19 18.35 29.98 56.14
CA LEU A 19 18.66 29.51 54.79
C LEU A 19 17.44 29.35 53.87
N PHE A 20 17.62 29.67 52.59
CA PHE A 20 16.88 29.08 51.48
C PHE A 20 17.88 28.66 50.40
N PRO A 21 17.93 27.37 49.99
CA PRO A 21 18.71 26.96 48.84
C PRO A 21 17.96 27.35 47.56
N ALA A 22 18.70 27.81 46.56
CA ALA A 22 18.19 28.19 45.25
C ALA A 22 17.63 26.95 44.52
N LEU A 23 16.33 26.98 44.22
CA LEU A 23 15.66 26.02 43.36
C LEU A 23 15.85 26.47 41.90
N LEU A 24 16.76 25.80 41.18
CA LEU A 24 16.90 25.92 39.73
C LEU A 24 15.71 25.22 39.07
N ALA A 25 14.73 25.99 38.60
CA ALA A 25 13.66 25.50 37.74
C ALA A 25 14.23 25.22 36.34
N ALA A 26 14.39 23.94 36.01
CA ALA A 26 14.72 23.51 34.65
C ALA A 26 13.49 23.68 33.75
N LEU A 27 13.51 24.70 32.87
CA LEU A 27 12.60 24.74 31.73
C LEU A 27 12.97 23.61 30.78
N SER A 28 12.14 22.57 30.72
CA SER A 28 12.18 21.59 29.64
C SER A 28 11.55 22.22 28.38
N PRO A 29 12.18 22.14 27.20
CA PRO A 29 11.49 22.46 25.97
C PRO A 29 10.47 21.35 25.70
N ALA A 30 9.19 21.68 25.79
CA ALA A 30 8.14 20.84 25.23
C ALA A 30 8.42 20.70 23.73
N LEU A 31 8.75 19.48 23.28
CA LEU A 31 8.73 19.14 21.87
C LEU A 31 7.29 19.33 21.40
N ALA A 32 7.02 20.44 20.72
CA ALA A 32 5.82 20.57 19.92
C ALA A 32 5.87 19.46 18.86
N LEU A 33 4.95 18.51 18.92
CA LEU A 33 4.66 17.66 17.76
C LEU A 33 4.26 18.61 16.64
N ALA A 34 5.09 18.73 15.62
CA ALA A 34 4.71 19.42 14.40
C ALA A 34 3.56 18.63 13.77
N GLU A 35 2.37 19.25 13.75
CA GLU A 35 1.26 18.82 12.90
C GLU A 35 1.78 18.71 11.46
N ALA A 36 1.67 17.54 10.84
CA ALA A 36 2.07 17.35 9.45
C ALA A 36 1.22 18.26 8.53
N PRO A 37 1.80 18.83 7.45
CA PRO A 37 1.06 19.70 6.55
C PRO A 37 -0.14 18.96 5.95
N SER A 38 -1.28 19.64 5.96
CA SER A 38 -2.60 19.16 5.55
C SER A 38 -2.69 18.83 4.05
N GLY A 39 -3.33 17.71 3.75
CA GLY A 39 -4.08 17.46 2.50
C GLY A 39 -3.27 17.07 1.27
N ASP A 40 -2.30 17.90 0.85
CA ASP A 40 -1.84 17.91 -0.54
C ASP A 40 -0.62 17.02 -0.83
N VAL A 41 0.14 16.64 0.20
CA VAL A 41 1.38 15.84 0.02
C VAL A 41 1.06 14.35 0.19
N PRO A 42 1.42 13.48 -0.78
CA PRO A 42 1.20 12.04 -0.64
C PRO A 42 1.93 11.48 0.60
N PRO A 43 1.27 10.69 1.46
CA PRO A 43 1.88 10.15 2.67
C PRO A 43 3.05 9.21 2.34
N PRO A 44 4.28 9.46 2.84
CA PRO A 44 5.46 8.66 2.48
C PRO A 44 5.33 7.17 2.79
N TRP A 45 4.58 6.82 3.84
CA TRP A 45 4.32 5.42 4.22
C TRP A 45 3.44 4.67 3.19
N ALA A 46 2.54 5.37 2.48
CA ALA A 46 1.74 4.75 1.42
C ALA A 46 2.47 4.81 0.07
N TYR A 47 3.34 5.79 -0.13
CA TYR A 47 4.07 6.03 -1.38
C TYR A 47 5.57 5.79 -1.21
N ALA A 48 5.95 4.62 -0.69
CA ALA A 48 7.35 4.29 -0.49
C ALA A 48 8.16 4.39 -1.80
N VAL A 49 9.29 5.10 -1.72
CA VAL A 49 10.27 5.30 -2.80
C VAL A 49 11.63 4.87 -2.28
N ASP A 50 12.37 4.11 -3.09
CA ASP A 50 13.70 3.68 -2.71
C ASP A 50 14.63 4.89 -2.48
N PRO A 51 15.44 4.89 -1.41
CA PRO A 51 16.42 5.94 -1.18
C PRO A 51 17.40 6.06 -2.36
N PRO A 52 17.85 7.29 -2.68
CA PRO A 52 18.78 7.49 -3.78
C PRO A 52 20.09 6.73 -3.53
N GLY A 53 20.60 6.06 -4.57
CA GLY A 53 21.88 5.35 -4.53
C GLY A 53 21.83 3.92 -4.00
N VAL A 54 20.67 3.41 -3.58
CA VAL A 54 20.51 1.98 -3.25
C VAL A 54 20.73 1.15 -4.52
N LYS A 55 21.67 0.20 -4.45
CA LYS A 55 21.96 -0.75 -5.54
C LYS A 55 21.28 -2.06 -5.24
N ALA A 56 20.60 -2.62 -6.24
CA ALA A 56 20.06 -3.97 -6.14
C ALA A 56 21.21 -4.98 -5.86
N PRO A 57 21.01 -5.95 -4.95
CA PRO A 57 21.97 -7.03 -4.72
C PRO A 57 22.33 -7.73 -6.02
N LYS A 58 23.61 -8.09 -6.21
CA LYS A 58 24.03 -8.93 -7.34
C LYS A 58 23.59 -10.38 -7.08
N ASP A 59 23.31 -11.10 -8.16
CA ASP A 59 23.14 -12.54 -8.07
C ASP A 59 24.48 -13.19 -7.70
N ASP A 60 24.49 -13.94 -6.61
CA ASP A 60 25.65 -14.68 -6.10
C ASP A 60 25.63 -16.16 -6.52
N GLY A 61 24.60 -16.56 -7.29
CA GLY A 61 24.40 -17.94 -7.75
C GLY A 61 23.72 -18.84 -6.71
N THR A 62 23.37 -18.33 -5.53
CA THR A 62 22.64 -19.07 -4.52
C THR A 62 21.22 -19.37 -5.02
N LEU A 63 20.80 -20.62 -4.87
CA LEU A 63 19.44 -21.05 -5.19
C LEU A 63 18.47 -20.62 -4.09
N ARG A 64 17.41 -19.94 -4.49
CA ARG A 64 16.28 -19.54 -3.64
C ARG A 64 15.20 -20.59 -3.69
N HIS A 65 14.55 -20.76 -2.55
CA HIS A 65 13.42 -21.64 -2.35
C HIS A 65 12.31 -20.88 -1.66
N VAL A 66 11.07 -21.30 -1.89
CA VAL A 66 9.89 -20.78 -1.18
C VAL A 66 9.13 -21.95 -0.55
N PRO A 67 8.34 -21.72 0.52
CA PRO A 67 7.57 -22.78 1.16
C PRO A 67 6.67 -23.54 0.17
N ASN A 68 6.61 -24.86 0.27
CA ASN A 68 5.74 -25.71 -0.56
C ASN A 68 6.02 -25.65 -2.08
N SER A 69 7.25 -25.32 -2.50
CA SER A 69 7.70 -25.45 -3.88
C SER A 69 8.90 -26.38 -3.98
N THR A 70 8.98 -27.16 -5.05
CA THR A 70 10.17 -27.97 -5.40
C THR A 70 11.14 -27.22 -6.30
N LEU A 71 10.78 -26.03 -6.77
CA LEU A 71 11.63 -25.21 -7.62
C LEU A 71 12.79 -24.60 -6.82
N ALA A 72 13.87 -24.33 -7.55
CA ALA A 72 15.07 -23.69 -7.05
C ALA A 72 15.55 -22.70 -8.11
N LEU A 73 15.50 -21.40 -7.83
CA LEU A 73 15.80 -20.36 -8.80
C LEU A 73 16.92 -19.43 -8.29
N THR A 74 17.81 -19.00 -9.16
CA THR A 74 18.78 -17.95 -8.81
C THR A 74 18.12 -16.57 -8.76
N LEU A 75 18.81 -15.58 -8.19
CA LEU A 75 18.30 -14.21 -8.14
C LEU A 75 18.08 -13.61 -9.54
N SER A 76 18.93 -13.95 -10.52
CA SER A 76 18.76 -13.51 -11.91
C SER A 76 17.52 -14.11 -12.55
N GLN A 77 17.21 -15.38 -12.28
CA GLN A 77 15.99 -16.02 -12.79
C GLN A 77 14.73 -15.39 -12.19
N VAL A 78 14.72 -15.14 -10.88
CA VAL A 78 13.63 -14.44 -10.18
C VAL A 78 13.45 -13.01 -10.70
N ARG A 79 14.54 -12.35 -11.12
CA ARG A 79 14.53 -10.95 -11.56
C ARG A 79 14.40 -10.75 -13.07
N ASP A 80 14.30 -11.81 -13.87
CA ASP A 80 14.04 -11.68 -15.30
C ASP A 80 12.64 -11.09 -15.54
N GLY A 81 12.59 -9.83 -15.99
CA GLY A 81 11.34 -9.12 -16.26
C GLY A 81 10.49 -9.73 -17.39
N PHE A 82 11.03 -10.69 -18.15
CA PHE A 82 10.34 -11.38 -19.23
C PHE A 82 9.98 -12.83 -18.87
N VAL A 83 10.07 -13.21 -17.60
CA VAL A 83 9.59 -14.50 -17.10
C VAL A 83 8.91 -14.26 -15.76
N ALA A 84 7.64 -14.63 -15.64
CA ALA A 84 6.95 -14.66 -14.36
C ALA A 84 7.47 -15.85 -13.55
N PRO A 85 8.07 -15.64 -12.36
CA PRO A 85 8.36 -16.75 -11.47
C PRO A 85 7.05 -17.39 -11.02
N ASP A 86 6.92 -18.69 -11.29
CA ASP A 86 5.77 -19.48 -10.93
C ASP A 86 6.23 -20.62 -10.01
N TRP A 87 6.21 -20.34 -8.71
CA TRP A 87 6.61 -21.30 -7.68
C TRP A 87 5.57 -22.40 -7.46
N HIS A 88 4.33 -22.19 -7.93
CA HIS A 88 3.16 -23.00 -7.59
C HIS A 88 2.24 -23.20 -8.82
N PRO A 89 2.74 -23.87 -9.88
CA PRO A 89 2.02 -23.97 -11.16
C PRO A 89 0.68 -24.72 -11.05
N ASP A 90 0.51 -25.55 -10.02
CA ASP A 90 -0.72 -26.30 -9.77
C ASP A 90 -1.80 -25.47 -9.04
N ALA A 91 -1.47 -24.25 -8.58
CA ALA A 91 -2.38 -23.38 -7.83
C ALA A 91 -3.30 -22.51 -8.72
N HIS A 92 -3.05 -22.46 -10.03
CA HIS A 92 -3.81 -21.64 -10.97
C HIS A 92 -3.93 -22.33 -12.34
N PRO A 93 -4.85 -21.87 -13.23
CA PRO A 93 -4.85 -22.30 -14.63
C PRO A 93 -3.51 -21.98 -15.30
N PRO A 94 -3.14 -22.64 -16.41
CA PRO A 94 -1.91 -22.32 -17.13
C PRO A 94 -1.79 -20.81 -17.40
N LEU A 95 -0.61 -20.24 -17.12
CA LEU A 95 -0.36 -18.82 -17.34
C LEU A 95 -0.58 -18.48 -18.82
N ALA A 96 -1.32 -17.41 -19.07
CA ALA A 96 -1.43 -16.88 -20.42
C ALA A 96 -0.05 -16.37 -20.91
N PRO A 97 0.27 -16.49 -22.21
CA PRO A 97 1.59 -16.12 -22.75
C PRO A 97 2.10 -14.73 -22.34
N ILE A 98 1.26 -13.68 -22.45
CA ILE A 98 1.66 -12.32 -22.04
C ILE A 98 1.92 -12.20 -20.53
N VAL A 99 1.23 -13.02 -19.73
CA VAL A 99 1.39 -13.06 -18.27
C VAL A 99 2.67 -13.80 -17.91
N ALA A 100 2.97 -14.92 -18.57
CA ALA A 100 4.15 -15.74 -18.33
C ALA A 100 5.45 -15.11 -18.84
N HIS A 101 5.43 -14.53 -20.04
CA HIS A 101 6.66 -14.18 -20.76
C HIS A 101 6.73 -12.74 -21.30
N GLY A 102 5.61 -12.04 -21.29
CA GLY A 102 5.54 -10.72 -21.93
C GLY A 102 5.86 -10.80 -23.43
N ARG A 103 6.39 -9.72 -23.99
CA ARG A 103 6.90 -9.64 -25.37
C ARG A 103 8.17 -8.81 -25.42
N LYS A 104 9.31 -9.46 -25.65
CA LYS A 104 10.62 -8.78 -25.79
C LYS A 104 10.64 -7.85 -27.01
N PRO A 105 11.36 -6.71 -26.95
CA PRO A 105 11.98 -6.12 -25.75
C PRO A 105 11.04 -5.16 -24.99
N GLU A 106 9.80 -4.96 -25.43
CA GLU A 106 8.99 -3.81 -25.04
C GLU A 106 8.05 -4.06 -23.87
N VAL A 107 7.64 -5.31 -23.65
CA VAL A 107 6.58 -5.67 -22.69
C VAL A 107 7.11 -6.73 -21.74
N MET A 108 7.24 -6.36 -20.46
CA MET A 108 7.55 -7.32 -19.39
C MET A 108 6.38 -8.27 -19.15
N ALA A 109 6.67 -9.46 -18.63
CA ALA A 109 5.66 -10.43 -18.23
C ALA A 109 4.75 -9.82 -17.15
N CYS A 110 3.43 -9.87 -17.33
CA CYS A 110 2.51 -9.27 -16.35
C CYS A 110 2.65 -9.94 -14.98
N GLY A 111 2.85 -11.27 -14.97
CA GLY A 111 3.06 -12.07 -13.78
C GLY A 111 4.39 -11.78 -13.08
N TYR A 112 5.33 -11.06 -13.70
CA TYR A 112 6.53 -10.61 -13.01
C TYR A 112 6.17 -9.67 -11.85
N CYS A 113 5.45 -8.57 -12.13
CA CYS A 113 5.04 -7.60 -11.11
C CYS A 113 3.78 -8.03 -10.35
N HIS A 114 2.77 -8.54 -11.06
CA HIS A 114 1.49 -8.90 -10.47
C HIS A 114 1.45 -10.32 -9.89
N ARG A 115 2.53 -11.09 -10.04
CA ARG A 115 2.66 -12.50 -9.63
C ARG A 115 1.80 -13.44 -10.49
N ALA A 116 2.16 -14.73 -10.51
CA ALA A 116 1.47 -15.75 -11.30
C ALA A 116 -0.03 -15.89 -10.94
N GLU A 117 -0.35 -15.81 -9.64
CA GLU A 117 -1.74 -15.83 -9.16
C GLU A 117 -2.38 -14.43 -9.04
N GLY A 118 -1.74 -13.36 -9.55
CA GLY A 118 -2.31 -12.01 -9.53
C GLY A 118 -2.42 -11.37 -8.14
N THR A 119 -1.70 -11.90 -7.14
CA THR A 119 -1.73 -11.43 -5.74
C THR A 119 -1.02 -10.10 -5.53
N GLY A 120 -0.04 -9.76 -6.39
CA GLY A 120 0.69 -8.49 -6.30
C GLY A 120 1.47 -8.31 -4.99
N GLY A 121 1.57 -7.07 -4.53
CA GLY A 121 2.22 -6.65 -3.28
C GLY A 121 1.95 -5.18 -2.95
N PRO A 122 2.50 -4.61 -1.88
CA PRO A 122 2.30 -3.21 -1.53
C PRO A 122 2.81 -2.24 -2.62
N GLU A 123 3.77 -2.66 -3.43
CA GLU A 123 4.29 -1.93 -4.57
C GLU A 123 3.42 -2.07 -5.84
N ASN A 124 2.75 -3.22 -6.01
CA ASN A 124 2.01 -3.62 -7.21
C ASN A 124 0.58 -4.08 -6.88
N ALA A 125 -0.45 -3.50 -7.50
CA ALA A 125 -1.84 -3.87 -7.24
C ALA A 125 -2.09 -5.40 -7.35
N SER A 126 -2.87 -5.96 -6.43
CA SER A 126 -3.50 -7.27 -6.67
C SER A 126 -4.52 -7.12 -7.80
N VAL A 127 -4.50 -8.06 -8.75
CA VAL A 127 -5.36 -8.04 -9.95
C VAL A 127 -6.21 -9.28 -10.10
N ALA A 128 -5.95 -10.32 -9.30
CA ALA A 128 -6.77 -11.52 -9.21
C ALA A 128 -8.24 -11.16 -8.93
N GLY A 129 -9.13 -11.81 -9.67
CA GLY A 129 -10.58 -11.70 -9.53
C GLY A 129 -11.17 -10.33 -9.88
N LEU A 130 -10.36 -9.39 -10.39
CA LEU A 130 -10.92 -8.14 -10.91
C LEU A 130 -11.71 -8.41 -12.19
N PRO A 131 -12.85 -7.73 -12.42
CA PRO A 131 -13.61 -7.89 -13.66
C PRO A 131 -12.75 -7.61 -14.89
N ALA A 132 -12.83 -8.45 -15.93
CA ALA A 132 -12.02 -8.30 -17.15
C ALA A 132 -12.18 -6.90 -17.77
N ALA A 133 -13.41 -6.40 -17.88
CA ALA A 133 -13.67 -5.06 -18.40
C ALA A 133 -13.12 -3.94 -17.51
N TYR A 134 -13.03 -4.15 -16.19
CA TYR A 134 -12.33 -3.20 -15.30
C TYR A 134 -10.83 -3.19 -15.62
N ILE A 135 -10.19 -4.36 -15.75
CA ILE A 135 -8.77 -4.47 -16.11
C ILE A 135 -8.49 -3.78 -17.45
N ILE A 136 -9.28 -4.05 -18.48
CA ILE A 136 -9.17 -3.42 -19.80
C ILE A 136 -9.29 -1.90 -19.69
N GLN A 137 -10.28 -1.39 -18.96
CA GLN A 137 -10.45 0.04 -18.73
C GLN A 137 -9.24 0.65 -18.01
N GLN A 138 -8.71 -0.02 -16.98
CA GLN A 138 -7.53 0.47 -16.26
C GLN A 138 -6.30 0.55 -17.17
N MET A 139 -6.13 -0.39 -18.09
CA MET A 139 -5.03 -0.34 -19.07
C MET A 139 -5.22 0.79 -20.08
N ALA A 140 -6.45 1.08 -20.51
CA ALA A 140 -6.75 2.25 -21.34
C ALA A 140 -6.46 3.57 -20.59
N ASP A 141 -6.80 3.65 -19.31
CA ASP A 141 -6.54 4.82 -18.47
C ASP A 141 -5.03 5.04 -18.25
N PHE A 142 -4.24 3.97 -18.04
CA PHE A 142 -2.78 4.07 -17.99
C PHE A 142 -2.17 4.50 -19.33
N LYS A 143 -2.67 3.94 -20.45
CA LYS A 143 -2.19 4.25 -21.81
C LYS A 143 -2.40 5.72 -22.17
N SER A 144 -3.56 6.26 -21.83
CA SER A 144 -3.92 7.67 -22.07
C SER A 144 -3.27 8.64 -21.08
N GLY A 145 -2.81 8.15 -19.92
CA GLY A 145 -2.31 8.98 -18.82
C GLY A 145 -3.42 9.48 -17.87
N ALA A 146 -4.67 9.10 -18.11
CA ALA A 146 -5.78 9.39 -17.19
C ALA A 146 -5.64 8.69 -15.83
N ARG A 147 -4.78 7.66 -15.74
CA ARG A 147 -4.34 7.05 -14.48
C ARG A 147 -2.84 7.26 -14.28
N SER A 148 -2.51 8.12 -13.32
CA SER A 148 -1.16 8.45 -12.86
C SER A 148 -1.04 8.22 -11.35
N THR A 149 -0.05 8.87 -10.71
CA THR A 149 0.27 8.77 -9.28
C THR A 149 0.59 10.17 -8.74
N SER A 150 0.21 10.45 -7.49
CA SER A 150 0.61 11.66 -6.77
C SER A 150 2.10 11.68 -6.41
N MET A 151 2.80 10.55 -6.59
CA MET A 151 4.24 10.40 -6.38
C MET A 151 4.95 9.97 -7.69
N PRO A 152 5.35 10.92 -8.58
CA PRO A 152 5.90 10.61 -9.91
C PRO A 152 7.21 9.83 -9.93
N GLU A 153 7.99 9.89 -8.86
CA GLU A 153 9.25 9.15 -8.68
C GLU A 153 9.03 7.66 -8.38
N ARG A 154 7.81 7.25 -8.03
CA ARG A 154 7.48 5.85 -7.72
C ARG A 154 7.51 5.01 -9.00
N ALA A 155 8.54 4.16 -9.13
CA ALA A 155 8.81 3.42 -10.36
C ALA A 155 7.71 2.43 -10.79
N PRO A 156 7.03 1.66 -9.90
CA PRO A 156 5.97 0.73 -10.31
C PRO A 156 4.87 1.35 -11.19
N GLN A 157 4.30 2.49 -10.80
CA GLN A 157 3.28 3.17 -11.59
C GLN A 157 3.82 3.67 -12.93
N LYS A 158 5.02 4.27 -12.93
CA LYS A 158 5.70 4.73 -14.15
C LYS A 158 5.92 3.57 -15.13
N ASN A 159 6.31 2.40 -14.63
CA ASN A 159 6.50 1.20 -15.44
C ASN A 159 5.18 0.72 -16.05
N MET A 160 4.08 0.68 -15.28
CA MET A 160 2.77 0.32 -15.81
C MET A 160 2.28 1.27 -16.91
N MET A 161 2.46 2.59 -16.73
CA MET A 161 2.13 3.58 -17.77
C MET A 161 2.97 3.40 -19.04
N ALA A 162 4.27 3.09 -18.89
CA ALA A 162 5.15 2.83 -20.03
C ALA A 162 4.74 1.55 -20.78
N LEU A 163 4.46 0.46 -20.06
CA LEU A 163 3.99 -0.80 -20.62
C LEU A 163 2.64 -0.65 -21.34
N ALA A 164 1.69 0.07 -20.73
CA ALA A 164 0.36 0.29 -21.31
C ALA A 164 0.40 0.96 -22.70
N LYS A 165 1.40 1.80 -22.96
CA LYS A 165 1.61 2.43 -24.28
C LYS A 165 2.10 1.46 -25.34
N LYS A 166 2.70 0.33 -24.95
CA LYS A 166 3.32 -0.67 -25.84
C LYS A 166 2.46 -1.91 -26.07
N LEU A 167 1.48 -2.14 -25.21
CA LEU A 167 0.54 -3.25 -25.32
C LEU A 167 -0.46 -3.07 -26.47
N THR A 168 -0.73 -4.18 -27.15
CA THR A 168 -1.83 -4.32 -28.11
C THR A 168 -3.15 -4.63 -27.38
N PRO A 169 -4.32 -4.37 -28.00
CA PRO A 169 -5.60 -4.74 -27.41
C PRO A 169 -5.72 -6.23 -27.08
N ALA A 170 -5.26 -7.10 -27.97
CA ALA A 170 -5.30 -8.55 -27.76
C ALA A 170 -4.46 -9.01 -26.56
N GLU A 171 -3.28 -8.40 -26.35
CA GLU A 171 -2.45 -8.69 -25.16
C GLU A 171 -3.12 -8.23 -23.87
N VAL A 172 -3.84 -7.09 -23.90
CA VAL A 172 -4.61 -6.61 -22.74
C VAL A 172 -5.80 -7.53 -22.45
N GLU A 173 -6.51 -7.96 -23.47
CA GLU A 173 -7.64 -8.89 -23.36
C GLU A 173 -7.18 -10.26 -22.83
N GLU A 174 -6.06 -10.78 -23.31
CA GLU A 174 -5.46 -12.03 -22.83
C GLU A 174 -5.12 -11.96 -21.33
N ALA A 175 -4.43 -10.90 -20.90
CA ALA A 175 -4.10 -10.69 -19.48
C ALA A 175 -5.36 -10.49 -18.63
N ALA A 176 -6.34 -9.73 -19.12
CA ALA A 176 -7.59 -9.48 -18.42
C ALA A 176 -8.42 -10.75 -18.24
N ALA A 177 -8.50 -11.59 -19.27
CA ALA A 177 -9.17 -12.90 -19.20
C ALA A 177 -8.51 -13.81 -18.17
N TYR A 178 -7.18 -13.88 -18.17
CA TYR A 178 -6.43 -14.67 -17.19
C TYR A 178 -6.69 -14.20 -15.75
N PHE A 179 -6.36 -12.94 -15.42
CA PHE A 179 -6.44 -12.46 -14.03
C PHE A 179 -7.88 -12.39 -13.49
N SER A 180 -8.88 -12.12 -14.35
CA SER A 180 -10.28 -12.13 -13.93
C SER A 180 -10.82 -13.52 -13.60
N SER A 181 -10.20 -14.57 -14.14
CA SER A 181 -10.57 -15.96 -13.82
C SER A 181 -10.04 -16.44 -12.47
N LEU A 182 -9.06 -15.74 -11.90
CA LEU A 182 -8.42 -16.12 -10.65
C LEU A 182 -9.27 -15.72 -9.44
N LYS A 183 -9.10 -16.45 -8.34
CA LYS A 183 -9.63 -16.07 -7.03
C LYS A 183 -8.55 -15.32 -6.25
N LEU A 184 -8.90 -14.15 -5.71
CA LEU A 184 -7.97 -13.42 -4.85
C LEU A 184 -7.75 -14.20 -3.55
N ARG A 185 -6.48 -14.46 -3.22
CA ARG A 185 -6.10 -15.11 -1.97
C ARG A 185 -6.17 -14.13 -0.79
N PRO A 186 -6.57 -14.59 0.41
CA PRO A 186 -6.50 -13.79 1.62
C PRO A 186 -5.05 -13.75 2.14
N ILE A 187 -4.24 -12.84 1.60
CA ILE A 187 -2.82 -12.68 1.97
C ILE A 187 -2.57 -11.58 3.02
N MET A 188 -3.63 -10.90 3.47
CA MET A 188 -3.52 -9.74 4.35
C MET A 188 -3.99 -10.05 5.76
N ARG A 189 -3.14 -9.73 6.75
CA ARG A 189 -3.49 -9.76 8.17
C ARG A 189 -3.47 -8.35 8.74
N VAL A 190 -4.65 -7.79 8.96
CA VAL A 190 -4.81 -6.44 9.53
C VAL A 190 -4.77 -6.52 11.05
N ILE A 191 -3.94 -5.70 11.69
CA ILE A 191 -3.77 -5.65 13.15
C ILE A 191 -3.90 -4.22 13.63
N GLU A 192 -4.84 -3.97 14.53
CA GLU A 192 -4.93 -2.71 15.26
C GLU A 192 -3.84 -2.64 16.34
N SER A 193 -2.96 -1.65 16.27
CA SER A 193 -1.88 -1.49 17.25
C SER A 193 -1.43 -0.04 17.36
N ASP A 194 -1.10 0.40 18.57
CA ASP A 194 -0.50 1.70 18.85
C ASP A 194 1.01 1.75 18.59
N MET A 195 1.68 0.59 18.59
CA MET A 195 3.13 0.44 18.46
C MET A 195 3.49 -0.59 17.37
N VAL A 196 4.26 -0.15 16.38
CA VAL A 196 4.66 -0.95 15.21
C VAL A 196 6.16 -1.19 15.19
N PRO A 197 6.66 -2.27 14.56
CA PRO A 197 8.09 -2.43 14.33
C PRO A 197 8.67 -1.22 13.59
N GLU A 198 9.92 -0.86 13.90
CA GLU A 198 10.66 0.07 13.05
C GLU A 198 10.82 -0.54 11.65
N THR A 199 10.66 0.29 10.60
CA THR A 199 10.70 -0.17 9.21
C THR A 199 11.70 0.62 8.38
N TYR A 200 12.03 0.07 7.22
CA TYR A 200 12.80 0.76 6.18
C TYR A 200 12.17 0.47 4.81
N VAL A 201 12.50 1.29 3.81
CA VAL A 201 12.04 1.05 2.43
C VAL A 201 12.97 0.04 1.76
N HIS A 202 12.38 -1.00 1.17
CA HIS A 202 13.08 -2.02 0.40
C HIS A 202 12.32 -2.29 -0.91
N GLY A 203 12.72 -1.72 -2.05
CA GLY A 203 12.03 -1.99 -3.32
C GLY A 203 10.58 -1.48 -3.33
N TRP A 204 10.38 -0.19 -3.04
CA TRP A 204 9.09 0.52 -3.06
C TRP A 204 8.00 0.00 -2.11
N HIS A 205 8.37 -0.81 -1.12
CA HIS A 205 7.52 -1.24 0.00
C HIS A 205 8.28 -1.13 1.33
N LEU A 206 7.54 -1.19 2.44
CA LEU A 206 8.13 -1.21 3.79
C LEU A 206 8.50 -2.63 4.19
N ALA A 207 9.65 -2.79 4.83
CA ALA A 207 10.11 -4.03 5.43
C ALA A 207 10.48 -3.80 6.90
N ASN A 208 10.34 -4.84 7.72
CA ASN A 208 10.73 -4.81 9.13
C ASN A 208 12.24 -4.64 9.25
N LEU A 209 12.69 -3.76 10.15
CA LEU A 209 14.13 -3.57 10.44
C LEU A 209 14.71 -4.71 11.30
N ASP A 210 13.87 -5.60 11.84
CA ASP A 210 14.22 -6.79 12.62
C ASP A 210 15.17 -6.54 13.81
N ASN A 211 15.11 -5.33 14.36
CA ASN A 211 15.94 -4.92 15.50
C ASN A 211 15.21 -5.04 16.87
N GLY A 212 13.97 -5.55 16.86
CA GLY A 212 13.11 -5.68 18.03
C GLY A 212 12.55 -4.37 18.60
N LYS A 213 12.88 -3.22 18.01
CA LYS A 213 12.37 -1.91 18.42
C LYS A 213 11.01 -1.64 17.82
N LYS A 214 10.26 -0.79 18.51
CA LYS A 214 8.94 -0.33 18.07
C LYS A 214 8.84 1.19 18.14
N GLU A 215 8.00 1.74 17.28
CA GLU A 215 7.66 3.15 17.24
C GLU A 215 6.13 3.35 17.28
N PRO A 216 5.62 4.50 17.76
CA PRO A 216 4.20 4.80 17.71
C PRO A 216 3.66 4.84 16.28
N ILE A 217 2.50 4.24 16.02
CA ILE A 217 1.96 4.15 14.66
C ILE A 217 1.52 5.52 14.11
N GLY A 218 0.92 6.37 14.94
CA GLY A 218 0.31 7.64 14.49
C GLY A 218 -0.76 7.44 13.41
N GLN A 219 -0.92 8.39 12.50
CA GLN A 219 -1.85 8.28 11.36
C GLN A 219 -1.17 7.59 10.16
N ARG A 220 -0.78 6.32 10.33
CA ARG A 220 -0.09 5.53 9.30
C ARG A 220 -0.66 4.12 9.20
N ILE A 221 -0.58 3.54 8.01
CA ILE A 221 -0.66 2.09 7.83
C ILE A 221 0.75 1.58 7.57
N ILE A 222 1.20 0.61 8.35
CA ILE A 222 2.48 -0.07 8.14
C ILE A 222 2.20 -1.47 7.59
N GLU A 223 2.33 -1.61 6.27
CA GLU A 223 2.15 -2.86 5.53
C GLU A 223 3.52 -3.44 5.14
N MET A 224 3.83 -4.64 5.63
CA MET A 224 5.11 -5.32 5.42
C MET A 224 4.88 -6.81 5.16
N PRO A 225 5.73 -7.48 4.35
CA PRO A 225 5.69 -8.94 4.22
C PRO A 225 6.06 -9.59 5.56
N GLU A 226 5.46 -10.76 5.86
CA GLU A 226 5.87 -11.57 7.02
C GLU A 226 7.24 -12.21 6.81
N ASP A 227 7.55 -12.60 5.57
CA ASP A 227 8.84 -13.10 5.13
C ASP A 227 9.32 -12.28 3.93
N LEU A 228 10.33 -11.45 4.16
CA LEU A 228 10.89 -10.59 3.13
C LEU A 228 11.57 -11.41 2.01
N GLU A 229 12.28 -12.48 2.35
CA GLU A 229 12.99 -13.30 1.36
C GLU A 229 12.02 -14.07 0.46
N GLN A 230 10.92 -14.58 1.02
CA GLN A 230 9.82 -15.17 0.24
C GLN A 230 9.22 -14.11 -0.72
N PHE A 231 8.95 -12.90 -0.21
CA PHE A 231 8.33 -11.86 -1.02
C PHE A 231 9.21 -11.34 -2.16
N VAL A 232 10.49 -11.08 -1.89
CA VAL A 232 11.43 -10.62 -2.93
C VAL A 232 11.79 -11.74 -3.92
N SER A 233 11.50 -13.00 -3.56
CA SER A 233 11.52 -14.15 -4.47
C SER A 233 10.32 -14.20 -5.41
N ARG A 234 9.40 -13.22 -5.32
CA ARG A 234 8.18 -13.09 -6.14
C ARG A 234 7.22 -14.26 -5.97
N ASP A 235 7.19 -14.84 -4.79
CA ASP A 235 6.18 -15.83 -4.46
C ASP A 235 4.78 -15.18 -4.43
N ALA A 236 3.82 -15.81 -5.08
CA ALA A 236 2.43 -15.40 -5.06
C ALA A 236 1.74 -15.71 -3.71
N HIS A 237 2.31 -16.62 -2.92
CA HIS A 237 1.84 -17.02 -1.60
C HIS A 237 2.41 -16.18 -0.43
N SER A 238 3.20 -15.14 -0.71
CA SER A 238 3.66 -14.22 0.35
C SER A 238 2.49 -13.55 1.07
N VAL A 239 2.53 -13.57 2.40
CA VAL A 239 1.54 -12.95 3.28
C VAL A 239 2.09 -11.68 3.91
N PHE A 240 1.19 -10.78 4.30
CA PHE A 240 1.50 -9.45 4.78
C PHE A 240 0.80 -9.17 6.10
N ILE A 241 1.50 -8.43 6.96
CA ILE A 241 0.89 -7.77 8.11
C ILE A 241 0.68 -6.31 7.76
N ALA A 242 -0.54 -5.82 7.97
CA ALA A 242 -0.86 -4.41 7.93
C ALA A 242 -1.23 -3.94 9.33
N TYR A 243 -0.33 -3.23 9.99
CA TYR A 243 -0.66 -2.52 11.22
C TYR A 243 -1.43 -1.25 10.90
N VAL A 244 -2.53 -1.03 11.61
CA VAL A 244 -3.41 0.13 11.48
C VAL A 244 -3.69 0.74 12.86
N PRO A 245 -4.08 2.03 12.95
CA PRO A 245 -4.35 2.65 14.24
C PRO A 245 -5.50 1.94 14.98
N PRO A 246 -5.50 1.91 16.33
CA PRO A 246 -6.59 1.29 17.08
C PRO A 246 -7.97 1.88 16.76
N GLY A 247 -8.97 1.02 16.58
CA GLY A 247 -10.34 1.38 16.21
C GLY A 247 -10.59 1.69 14.73
N SER A 248 -9.55 1.69 13.88
CA SER A 248 -9.68 2.02 12.45
C SER A 248 -10.62 1.08 11.70
N ILE A 249 -10.68 -0.21 12.06
CA ILE A 249 -11.52 -1.20 11.38
C ILE A 249 -13.00 -0.88 11.59
N GLU A 250 -13.40 -0.61 12.84
CA GLU A 250 -14.82 -0.31 13.13
C GLU A 250 -15.22 1.06 12.59
N LYS A 251 -14.37 2.08 12.73
CA LYS A 251 -14.62 3.40 12.11
C LYS A 251 -14.76 3.28 10.59
N GLY A 252 -13.87 2.52 9.96
CA GLY A 252 -13.89 2.25 8.53
C GLY A 252 -15.16 1.53 8.08
N LYS A 253 -15.63 0.56 8.86
CA LYS A 253 -16.91 -0.12 8.62
C LYS A 253 -18.08 0.85 8.66
N VAL A 254 -18.15 1.71 9.67
CA VAL A 254 -19.21 2.73 9.79
C VAL A 254 -19.18 3.67 8.58
N LEU A 255 -18.01 4.17 8.19
CA LEU A 255 -17.86 5.02 7.01
C LEU A 255 -18.28 4.29 5.72
N ALA A 256 -17.82 3.05 5.53
CA ALA A 256 -18.12 2.28 4.33
C ALA A 256 -19.62 1.93 4.18
N THR A 257 -20.31 1.73 5.31
CA THR A 257 -21.72 1.28 5.34
C THR A 257 -22.74 2.40 5.53
N THR A 258 -22.34 3.59 5.97
CA THR A 258 -23.28 4.71 6.21
C THR A 258 -22.86 5.99 5.52
N GLY A 259 -21.61 6.08 5.05
CA GLY A 259 -20.99 7.31 4.58
C GLY A 259 -20.56 8.26 5.70
N GLY A 260 -21.09 8.11 6.93
CA GLY A 260 -20.73 8.93 8.10
C GLY A 260 -20.90 10.44 7.92
N GLY A 261 -21.72 10.88 6.96
CA GLY A 261 -21.82 12.29 6.55
C GLY A 261 -20.58 12.85 5.82
N ARG A 262 -19.57 12.00 5.58
CA ARG A 262 -18.30 12.35 4.92
C ARG A 262 -18.25 11.91 3.46
N THR A 263 -18.82 10.75 3.16
CA THR A 263 -18.71 10.11 1.85
C THR A 263 -20.02 9.46 1.43
N ILE A 264 -20.11 9.05 0.17
CA ILE A 264 -21.15 8.15 -0.30
C ILE A 264 -20.82 6.75 0.24
N GLN A 265 -21.82 6.06 0.78
CA GLN A 265 -21.69 4.69 1.26
C GLN A 265 -21.04 3.79 0.19
N CYS A 266 -19.88 3.23 0.51
CA CYS A 266 -19.09 2.42 -0.41
C CYS A 266 -19.84 1.15 -0.84
N THR A 267 -20.60 0.55 0.07
CA THR A 267 -21.31 -0.72 -0.17
C THR A 267 -22.47 -0.61 -1.16
N ILE A 268 -22.97 0.59 -1.46
CA ILE A 268 -23.97 0.80 -2.53
C ILE A 268 -23.38 0.41 -3.88
N CYS A 269 -22.10 0.73 -4.09
CA CYS A 269 -21.39 0.51 -5.35
C CYS A 269 -20.55 -0.77 -5.29
N HIS A 270 -19.71 -0.95 -4.27
CA HIS A 270 -18.80 -2.09 -4.18
C HIS A 270 -19.47 -3.36 -3.64
N GLY A 271 -20.80 -3.37 -3.47
CA GLY A 271 -21.55 -4.47 -2.88
C GLY A 271 -21.48 -4.48 -1.34
N PRO A 272 -22.39 -5.24 -0.69
CA PRO A 272 -22.52 -5.25 0.78
C PRO A 272 -21.23 -5.69 1.49
N ASP A 273 -20.48 -6.62 0.90
CA ASP A 273 -19.22 -7.13 1.42
C ASP A 273 -17.98 -6.53 0.74
N LEU A 274 -18.14 -5.46 -0.05
CA LEU A 274 -17.06 -4.81 -0.81
C LEU A 274 -16.35 -5.71 -1.83
N ARG A 275 -16.98 -6.81 -2.25
CA ARG A 275 -16.48 -7.77 -3.26
C ARG A 275 -16.65 -7.31 -4.71
N GLY A 276 -17.25 -6.14 -4.92
CA GLY A 276 -17.52 -5.56 -6.21
C GLY A 276 -18.84 -6.05 -6.79
N LEU A 277 -19.25 -5.40 -7.87
CA LEU A 277 -20.39 -5.79 -8.69
C LEU A 277 -19.81 -6.15 -10.07
N SER A 278 -19.24 -7.35 -10.16
CA SER A 278 -19.24 -8.04 -11.45
C SER A 278 -20.70 -8.37 -11.76
N HIS A 279 -21.10 -8.33 -13.03
CA HIS A 279 -22.40 -8.88 -13.41
C HIS A 279 -22.45 -10.32 -12.89
N ILE A 280 -23.25 -10.49 -11.84
CA ILE A 280 -23.58 -11.71 -11.13
C ILE A 280 -23.46 -12.93 -12.06
N ASP A 281 -22.54 -13.83 -11.71
CA ASP A 281 -22.63 -15.29 -11.85
C ASP A 281 -22.98 -15.94 -13.22
N THR A 282 -23.00 -15.20 -14.33
CA THR A 282 -23.45 -15.74 -15.64
C THR A 282 -22.37 -15.85 -16.70
N ALA A 283 -21.31 -15.04 -16.65
CA ALA A 283 -20.20 -15.12 -17.61
C ALA A 283 -19.29 -16.35 -17.39
N ALA A 284 -19.14 -16.80 -16.13
CA ALA A 284 -18.44 -18.03 -15.81
C ALA A 284 -19.15 -19.29 -16.38
N ALA A 285 -20.44 -19.20 -16.70
CA ALA A 285 -21.22 -20.30 -17.25
C ALA A 285 -21.25 -20.36 -18.79
N THR A 286 -20.90 -19.28 -19.50
CA THR A 286 -21.14 -19.18 -20.95
C THR A 286 -19.95 -18.77 -21.80
N GLY A 287 -18.81 -18.39 -21.19
CA GLY A 287 -17.58 -18.09 -21.94
C GLY A 287 -17.71 -16.92 -22.93
N LYS A 288 -18.76 -16.09 -22.79
CA LYS A 288 -18.99 -14.91 -23.62
C LYS A 288 -19.15 -13.70 -22.72
N VAL A 289 -18.27 -12.71 -22.91
CA VAL A 289 -18.48 -11.37 -22.39
C VAL A 289 -19.52 -10.71 -23.30
N ASP A 290 -20.75 -10.57 -22.81
CA ASP A 290 -21.75 -9.78 -23.52
C ASP A 290 -21.38 -8.29 -23.38
N ALA A 291 -21.16 -7.63 -24.51
CA ALA A 291 -20.88 -6.19 -24.59
C ALA A 291 -22.14 -5.33 -24.37
N SER A 292 -23.28 -5.93 -24.03
CA SER A 292 -24.56 -5.27 -23.82
C SER A 292 -25.10 -5.55 -22.42
N VAL A 293 -24.89 -4.58 -21.53
CA VAL A 293 -25.86 -4.36 -20.44
C VAL A 293 -26.24 -2.90 -20.44
N ALA A 294 -27.37 -2.68 -21.10
CA ALA A 294 -28.16 -1.47 -21.09
C ALA A 294 -28.73 -1.23 -19.69
N SER A 295 -27.92 -0.65 -18.81
CA SER A 295 -28.41 -0.07 -17.54
C SER A 295 -27.52 1.07 -17.07
N GLY A 296 -27.13 1.98 -17.98
CA GLY A 296 -26.53 3.29 -17.65
C GLY A 296 -25.26 3.29 -16.77
N PHE A 297 -24.68 2.12 -16.51
CA PHE A 297 -23.56 1.93 -15.60
C PHE A 297 -22.31 1.58 -16.42
N GLN A 298 -21.48 2.59 -16.69
CA GLN A 298 -20.36 2.49 -17.62
C GLN A 298 -19.12 1.89 -16.91
N GLY A 299 -19.05 0.55 -16.85
CA GLY A 299 -17.87 -0.23 -16.45
C GLY A 299 -18.01 -0.96 -15.10
N PRO A 300 -17.54 -2.21 -14.94
CA PRO A 300 -17.83 -3.00 -13.73
C PRO A 300 -17.13 -2.46 -12.48
N ILE A 301 -17.80 -2.55 -11.34
CA ILE A 301 -17.29 -2.06 -10.05
C ILE A 301 -16.30 -3.08 -9.48
N PRO A 302 -15.04 -2.71 -9.21
CA PRO A 302 -14.06 -3.66 -8.71
C PRO A 302 -14.36 -4.06 -7.26
N GLY A 303 -14.05 -5.30 -6.91
CA GLY A 303 -13.94 -5.71 -5.52
C GLY A 303 -12.73 -5.08 -4.84
N ILE A 304 -12.92 -4.59 -3.63
CA ILE A 304 -11.87 -3.95 -2.82
C ILE A 304 -11.61 -4.69 -1.50
N ALA A 305 -12.47 -5.64 -1.13
CA ALA A 305 -12.28 -6.54 0.02
C ALA A 305 -10.96 -7.32 -0.07
N GLY A 306 -10.24 -7.41 1.06
CA GLY A 306 -9.02 -8.20 1.20
C GLY A 306 -7.81 -7.69 0.41
N ARG A 307 -7.90 -6.52 -0.24
CA ARG A 307 -6.78 -5.94 -1.00
C ARG A 307 -5.84 -5.12 -0.12
N SER A 308 -4.63 -4.87 -0.61
CA SER A 308 -3.60 -4.07 0.09
C SER A 308 -4.14 -2.73 0.62
N PRO A 309 -4.03 -2.45 1.92
CA PRO A 309 -4.53 -1.20 2.49
C PRO A 309 -3.74 0.02 2.01
N THR A 310 -2.41 -0.09 1.85
CA THR A 310 -1.64 1.03 1.30
C THR A 310 -2.02 1.30 -0.14
N TYR A 311 -2.36 0.27 -0.93
CA TYR A 311 -2.90 0.45 -2.27
C TYR A 311 -4.25 1.17 -2.26
N ILE A 312 -5.18 0.78 -1.38
CA ILE A 312 -6.49 1.43 -1.25
C ILE A 312 -6.31 2.91 -0.89
N VAL A 313 -5.48 3.24 0.09
CA VAL A 313 -5.18 4.65 0.44
C VAL A 313 -4.64 5.41 -0.76
N ARG A 314 -3.65 4.84 -1.48
CA ARG A 314 -3.13 5.48 -2.70
C ARG A 314 -4.25 5.74 -3.71
N GLN A 315 -5.16 4.78 -3.90
CA GLN A 315 -6.25 4.95 -4.86
C GLN A 315 -7.22 6.06 -4.42
N LEU A 316 -7.61 6.11 -3.15
CA LEU A 316 -8.48 7.18 -2.63
C LEU A 316 -7.81 8.56 -2.78
N PHE A 317 -6.54 8.65 -2.42
CA PHE A 317 -5.74 9.87 -2.49
C PHE A 317 -5.53 10.33 -3.94
N ASP A 318 -5.11 9.45 -4.85
CA ASP A 318 -4.87 9.76 -6.27
C ASP A 318 -6.15 10.23 -6.98
N ILE A 319 -7.31 9.68 -6.62
CA ILE A 319 -8.62 10.12 -7.15
C ILE A 319 -8.99 11.49 -6.60
N GLN A 320 -8.82 11.69 -5.28
CA GLN A 320 -9.12 12.97 -4.63
C GLN A 320 -8.31 14.11 -5.24
N HIS A 321 -7.05 13.85 -5.60
CA HIS A 321 -6.13 14.83 -6.18
C HIS A 321 -6.19 14.88 -7.72
N GLY A 322 -7.08 14.10 -8.36
CA GLY A 322 -7.33 14.16 -9.80
C GLY A 322 -6.22 13.59 -10.68
N VAL A 323 -5.17 12.98 -10.12
CA VAL A 323 -4.13 12.28 -10.89
C VAL A 323 -4.60 10.89 -11.36
N ARG A 324 -5.69 10.38 -10.76
CA ARG A 324 -6.49 9.29 -11.30
C ARG A 324 -7.87 9.84 -11.68
N ALA A 325 -8.09 10.02 -12.98
CA ALA A 325 -9.26 10.70 -13.56
C ALA A 325 -9.82 9.99 -14.81
N GLY A 326 -9.67 8.65 -14.88
CA GLY A 326 -10.25 7.82 -15.94
C GLY A 326 -11.79 7.82 -15.93
N ALA A 327 -12.40 7.30 -17.00
CA ALA A 327 -13.85 7.35 -17.20
C ALA A 327 -14.65 6.73 -16.03
N GLY A 328 -14.23 5.56 -15.54
CA GLY A 328 -14.87 4.90 -14.40
C GLY A 328 -14.61 5.58 -13.05
N THR A 329 -13.61 6.46 -12.97
CA THR A 329 -13.23 7.17 -11.75
C THR A 329 -14.09 8.40 -11.47
N VAL A 330 -14.78 8.94 -12.48
CA VAL A 330 -15.69 10.09 -12.32
C VAL A 330 -16.73 9.83 -11.22
N LEU A 331 -17.22 8.60 -11.11
CA LEU A 331 -18.18 8.18 -10.09
C LEU A 331 -17.60 8.17 -8.67
N MET A 332 -16.29 8.01 -8.53
CA MET A 332 -15.61 8.01 -7.23
C MET A 332 -15.29 9.41 -6.71
N LYS A 333 -15.35 10.45 -7.56
CA LYS A 333 -14.95 11.81 -7.16
C LYS A 333 -15.79 12.35 -5.99
N PRO A 334 -17.13 12.29 -6.01
CA PRO A 334 -17.94 12.74 -4.87
C PRO A 334 -17.70 11.90 -3.60
N THR A 335 -17.28 10.64 -3.77
CA THR A 335 -16.97 9.71 -2.67
C THR A 335 -15.69 10.11 -1.95
N VAL A 336 -14.69 10.66 -2.65
CA VAL A 336 -13.39 10.94 -2.04
C VAL A 336 -13.15 12.40 -1.69
N GLU A 337 -13.90 13.35 -2.28
CA GLU A 337 -13.59 14.78 -2.20
C GLU A 337 -13.56 15.37 -0.77
N LYS A 338 -14.23 14.73 0.21
CA LYS A 338 -14.28 15.18 1.62
C LYS A 338 -13.57 14.25 2.60
N LEU A 339 -12.93 13.18 2.11
CA LEU A 339 -12.20 12.25 2.98
C LEU A 339 -10.94 12.92 3.53
N THR A 340 -10.73 12.81 4.82
CA THR A 340 -9.45 13.12 5.46
C THR A 340 -8.50 11.92 5.34
N MET A 341 -7.23 12.12 5.70
CA MET A 341 -6.27 11.00 5.76
C MET A 341 -6.71 9.92 6.76
N GLU A 342 -7.28 10.33 7.91
CA GLU A 342 -7.85 9.37 8.88
C GLU A 342 -8.99 8.56 8.25
N ASP A 343 -9.92 9.21 7.54
CA ASP A 343 -11.02 8.51 6.86
C ASP A 343 -10.50 7.50 5.82
N MET A 344 -9.45 7.87 5.05
CA MET A 344 -8.83 6.97 4.07
C MET A 344 -8.14 5.77 4.75
N ILE A 345 -7.47 6.00 5.88
CA ILE A 345 -6.83 4.94 6.67
C ILE A 345 -7.89 3.99 7.22
N ASP A 346 -8.96 4.52 7.80
CA ASP A 346 -10.05 3.74 8.38
C ASP A 346 -10.74 2.89 7.31
N LEU A 347 -11.11 3.48 6.17
CA LEU A 347 -11.72 2.76 5.04
C LEU A 347 -10.80 1.64 4.51
N ALA A 348 -9.50 1.91 4.38
CA ALA A 348 -8.54 0.91 3.94
C ALA A 348 -8.36 -0.20 4.98
N ALA A 349 -8.25 0.13 6.26
CA ALA A 349 -8.17 -0.84 7.36
C ALA A 349 -9.35 -1.81 7.33
N TYR A 350 -10.58 -1.29 7.22
CA TYR A 350 -11.77 -2.11 7.13
C TYR A 350 -11.78 -2.97 5.87
N ALA A 351 -11.64 -2.39 4.68
CA ALA A 351 -11.73 -3.13 3.43
C ALA A 351 -10.68 -4.25 3.35
N SER A 352 -9.46 -3.98 3.80
CA SER A 352 -8.37 -4.97 3.84
C SER A 352 -8.54 -6.07 4.89
N SER A 353 -9.35 -5.83 5.93
CA SER A 353 -9.66 -6.84 6.96
C SER A 353 -10.70 -7.88 6.49
N LEU A 354 -11.44 -7.56 5.43
CA LEU A 354 -12.46 -8.45 4.88
C LEU A 354 -11.84 -9.61 4.11
N GLN A 355 -12.56 -10.73 4.07
CA GLN A 355 -12.24 -11.81 3.16
C GLN A 355 -12.56 -11.39 1.71
N PRO A 356 -11.65 -11.66 0.75
CA PRO A 356 -11.83 -11.27 -0.63
C PRO A 356 -13.04 -11.94 -1.31
#